data_AF-A0A5B2VSX2-F1
#
_entry.id   AF-A0A5B2VSX2-F1
#
_cell.length_a   1.000
_cell.length_b   1.000
_cell.length_c   1.000
_cell.angle_alpha   90.00
_cell.angle_beta   90.00
_cell.angle_gamma   90.00
#
_symmetry.space_group_name_H-M   'P 1'
#
loop_
_entity.id
_entity.type
_entity.pdbx_description
1 polymer ?
#
loop_
_entity_poly.entity_id
_entity_poly.type
_entity_poly.pdbx_seq_one_letter_code
_entity_poly.pdbx_strand_id
1 'polypeptide(L)'
;MDATALRAIQAPIKDKYRNDPDAALITLKAQGTLEDGAIACKVETGRALAVAGLHPASGGSGADLCSGDMLLEALVACAGVTLKAVATALQIELRHGVVRAEGDLDFRGTLGVDKGAPVGFREIRLAFDLDTDAHEDQVAQLIKLTERYCVIFQTLNHRPELTVAVNRG
;
A
#
# COMPACT_ATOMS: atom_id res chain seq x y z
N MET A 1 -7.20 16.85 18.77
CA MET A 1 -6.45 18.05 18.34
C MET A 1 -7.41 18.98 17.62
N ASP A 2 -7.33 20.30 17.85
CA ASP A 2 -8.16 21.29 17.17
C ASP A 2 -7.49 21.87 15.91
N ALA A 3 -8.24 22.70 15.17
CA ALA A 3 -7.78 23.26 13.90
C ALA A 3 -6.60 24.24 14.06
N THR A 4 -6.51 24.95 15.18
CA THR A 4 -5.42 25.91 15.43
C THR A 4 -4.12 25.15 15.70
N ALA A 5 -4.18 24.13 16.55
CA ALA A 5 -3.05 23.26 16.83
C ALA A 5 -2.56 22.51 15.58
N LEU A 6 -3.48 21.97 14.76
CA LEU A 6 -3.09 21.28 13.52
C LEU A 6 -2.41 22.23 12.52
N ARG A 7 -2.91 23.47 12.36
CA ARG A 7 -2.28 24.48 11.49
C ARG A 7 -0.89 24.86 11.98
N ALA A 8 -0.70 24.99 13.29
CA ALA A 8 0.60 25.28 13.87
C ALA A 8 1.63 24.19 13.57
N ILE A 9 1.23 22.91 13.61
CA ILE A 9 2.08 21.76 13.26
C ILE A 9 2.37 21.73 11.75
N GLN A 10 1.35 21.97 10.90
CA GLN A 10 1.50 21.87 9.46
C GLN A 10 2.24 23.05 8.83
N ALA A 11 2.21 24.25 9.43
CA ALA A 11 2.87 25.43 8.87
C ALA A 11 4.36 25.21 8.52
N PRO A 12 5.23 24.75 9.45
CA PRO A 12 6.63 24.50 9.12
C PRO A 12 6.83 23.38 8.08
N ILE A 13 5.96 22.36 8.08
CA ILE A 13 5.99 21.27 7.08
C ILE A 13 5.68 21.83 5.68
N LYS A 14 4.63 22.66 5.58
CA LYS A 14 4.24 23.31 4.32
C LYS A 14 5.34 24.22 3.80
N ASP A 15 5.98 25.00 4.68
CA ASP A 15 7.08 25.88 4.30
C ASP A 15 8.30 25.07 3.83
N LYS A 16 8.63 23.95 4.51
CA LYS A 16 9.66 23.02 4.05
C LYS A 16 9.38 22.53 2.62
N TYR A 17 8.17 22.02 2.36
CA TYR A 17 7.82 21.47 1.04
C TYR A 17 7.74 22.51 -0.08
N ARG A 18 7.52 23.79 0.24
CA ARG A 18 7.64 24.87 -0.77
C ARG A 18 9.09 25.13 -1.17
N ASN A 19 10.00 25.06 -0.21
CA ASN A 19 11.42 25.39 -0.41
C ASN A 19 12.25 24.18 -0.88
N ASP A 20 11.84 22.97 -0.51
CA ASP A 20 12.46 21.70 -0.86
C ASP A 20 11.37 20.68 -1.26
N PRO A 21 10.99 20.67 -2.55
CA PRO A 21 9.95 19.77 -3.05
C PRO A 21 10.24 18.28 -2.90
N ASP A 22 11.52 17.86 -2.99
CA ASP A 22 11.90 16.44 -2.95
C ASP A 22 11.67 15.85 -1.56
N ALA A 23 11.76 16.66 -0.50
CA ALA A 23 11.42 16.22 0.86
C ALA A 23 9.93 15.87 1.07
N ALA A 24 9.05 16.19 0.11
CA ALA A 24 7.64 15.82 0.14
C ALA A 24 7.34 14.46 -0.54
N LEU A 25 8.34 13.86 -1.20
CA LEU A 25 8.23 12.55 -1.82
C LEU A 25 8.49 11.47 -0.76
N ILE A 26 7.45 10.71 -0.43
CA ILE A 26 7.49 9.67 0.60
C ILE A 26 7.18 8.32 -0.02
N THR A 27 8.02 7.32 0.25
CA THR A 27 7.79 5.92 -0.09
C THR A 27 7.23 5.17 1.11
N LEU A 28 5.97 4.75 1.02
CA LEU A 28 5.34 3.84 1.97
C LEU A 28 5.67 2.38 1.62
N LYS A 29 5.72 1.50 2.61
CA LYS A 29 6.20 0.11 2.43
C LYS A 29 5.35 -0.87 3.22
N ALA A 30 5.04 -2.01 2.60
CA ALA A 30 4.41 -3.15 3.27
C ALA A 30 5.09 -4.46 2.86
N GLN A 31 5.12 -5.43 3.77
CA GLN A 31 5.66 -6.76 3.52
C GLN A 31 4.76 -7.85 4.14
N GLY A 32 4.69 -9.00 3.48
CA GLY A 32 4.02 -10.19 3.96
C GLY A 32 4.78 -11.45 3.56
N THR A 33 4.58 -12.50 4.33
CA THR A 33 5.17 -13.83 4.11
C THR A 33 4.07 -14.84 3.85
N LEU A 34 4.27 -15.73 2.88
CA LEU A 34 3.34 -16.83 2.63
C LEU A 34 3.35 -17.81 3.81
N GLU A 35 2.18 -18.24 4.28
CA GLU A 35 2.10 -19.20 5.38
C GLU A 35 2.29 -20.64 4.91
N ASP A 36 2.97 -21.44 5.74
CA ASP A 36 3.16 -22.87 5.50
C ASP A 36 1.88 -23.64 5.81
N GLY A 37 1.48 -24.55 4.91
CA GLY A 37 0.32 -25.42 5.12
C GLY A 37 -1.06 -24.77 5.00
N ALA A 38 -1.15 -23.48 4.64
CA ALA A 38 -2.42 -22.78 4.43
C ALA A 38 -2.39 -21.87 3.17
N ILE A 39 -3.55 -21.63 2.57
CA ILE A 39 -3.74 -20.58 1.55
C ILE A 39 -3.92 -19.24 2.29
N ALA A 40 -2.83 -18.75 2.86
CA ALA A 40 -2.80 -17.52 3.63
C ALA A 40 -1.48 -16.76 3.41
N CYS A 41 -1.54 -15.44 3.56
CA CYS A 41 -0.39 -14.54 3.59
C CYS A 41 -0.43 -13.80 4.94
N LYS A 42 0.63 -13.93 5.73
CA LYS A 42 0.77 -13.19 6.98
C LYS A 42 1.42 -11.85 6.67
N VAL A 43 0.67 -10.80 6.93
CA VAL A 43 1.14 -9.42 6.86
C VAL A 43 1.34 -8.92 8.29
N GLU A 44 2.35 -8.08 8.50
CA GLU A 44 2.61 -7.44 9.80
C GLU A 44 1.60 -6.31 10.09
N THR A 45 0.31 -6.58 9.90
CA THR A 45 -0.75 -5.68 10.33
C THR A 45 -0.99 -5.92 11.82
N GLY A 46 -0.92 -4.87 12.65
CA GLY A 46 -1.23 -4.99 14.08
C GLY A 46 -2.59 -5.65 14.29
N ARG A 47 -2.63 -6.84 14.89
CA ARG A 47 -3.85 -7.64 15.14
C ARG A 47 -4.85 -7.00 16.14
N ALA A 48 -4.67 -5.73 16.50
CA ALA A 48 -5.47 -5.01 17.49
C ALA A 48 -6.37 -3.95 16.84
N LEU A 49 -7.44 -3.56 17.54
CA LEU A 49 -8.22 -2.37 17.18
C LEU A 49 -7.27 -1.17 17.11
N ALA A 50 -7.19 -0.53 15.96
CA ALA A 50 -6.25 0.55 15.70
C ALA A 50 -6.98 1.78 15.14
N VAL A 51 -6.52 2.96 15.57
CA VAL A 51 -7.01 4.25 15.09
C VAL A 51 -6.14 4.67 13.91
N ALA A 52 -6.79 5.11 12.82
CA ALA A 52 -6.09 5.70 11.69
C ALA A 52 -5.98 7.22 11.88
N GLY A 53 -4.82 7.77 11.55
CA GLY A 53 -4.50 9.19 11.73
C GLY A 53 -3.75 9.78 10.54
N LEU A 54 -3.35 11.04 10.68
CA LEU A 54 -2.51 11.69 9.69
C LEU A 54 -1.13 11.03 9.66
N HIS A 55 -0.53 10.95 8.47
CA HIS A 55 0.88 10.58 8.34
C HIS A 55 1.76 11.70 8.94
N PRO A 56 2.94 11.41 9.54
CA PRO A 56 3.85 12.43 10.05
C PRO A 56 4.20 13.52 9.04
N ALA A 57 4.37 13.16 7.76
CA ALA A 57 4.57 14.09 6.63
C ALA A 57 3.40 15.08 6.40
N SER A 58 2.26 14.86 7.05
CA SER A 58 1.08 15.73 7.03
C SER A 58 0.69 16.28 8.41
N GLY A 59 1.57 16.13 9.41
CA GLY A 59 1.36 16.63 10.77
C GLY A 59 0.77 15.61 11.74
N GLY A 60 0.82 14.32 11.43
CA GLY A 60 0.50 13.25 12.37
C GLY A 60 1.58 13.03 13.43
N SER A 61 1.17 12.42 14.56
CA SER A 61 2.10 12.06 15.64
C SER A 61 2.94 10.82 15.35
N GLY A 62 2.52 10.00 14.38
CA GLY A 62 3.10 8.67 14.11
C GLY A 62 2.63 7.57 15.06
N ALA A 63 1.70 7.86 15.98
CA ALA A 63 1.14 6.86 16.89
C ALA A 63 -0.06 6.11 16.29
N ASP A 64 -0.78 6.74 15.37
CA ASP A 64 -1.92 6.18 14.66
C ASP A 64 -1.48 5.50 13.36
N LEU A 65 -2.25 4.53 12.87
CA LEU A 65 -1.97 3.89 11.58
C LEU A 65 -2.12 4.87 10.42
N CYS A 66 -1.22 4.77 9.44
CA CYS A 66 -1.37 5.48 8.18
C CYS A 66 -2.20 4.65 7.20
N SER A 67 -3.29 5.23 6.69
CA SER A 67 -4.14 4.56 5.70
C SER A 67 -3.43 4.24 4.37
N GLY A 68 -2.35 4.96 4.05
CA GLY A 68 -1.50 4.64 2.89
C GLY A 68 -0.75 3.32 3.09
N ASP A 69 -0.16 3.09 4.27
CA ASP A 69 0.49 1.82 4.61
C ASP A 69 -0.55 0.69 4.63
N MET A 70 -1.71 0.93 5.25
CA MET A 70 -2.81 -0.04 5.30
C MET A 70 -3.29 -0.46 3.89
N LEU A 71 -3.29 0.45 2.91
CA LEU A 71 -3.63 0.12 1.53
C LEU A 71 -2.57 -0.80 0.90
N LEU A 72 -1.28 -0.51 1.12
CA LEU A 72 -0.18 -1.36 0.63
C LEU A 72 -0.18 -2.73 1.33
N GLU A 73 -0.48 -2.78 2.63
CA GLU A 73 -0.65 -4.02 3.39
C GLU A 73 -1.80 -4.85 2.83
N ALA A 74 -2.94 -4.23 2.51
CA ALA A 74 -4.07 -4.90 1.87
C ALA A 74 -3.70 -5.45 0.48
N LEU A 75 -2.90 -4.70 -0.30
CA LEU A 75 -2.37 -5.16 -1.59
C LEU A 75 -1.46 -6.38 -1.41
N VAL A 76 -0.49 -6.32 -0.48
CA VAL A 76 0.43 -7.42 -0.17
C VAL A 76 -0.31 -8.66 0.31
N ALA A 77 -1.30 -8.49 1.20
CA ALA A 77 -2.14 -9.58 1.69
C ALA A 77 -2.88 -10.26 0.54
N CYS A 78 -3.59 -9.48 -0.27
CA CYS A 78 -4.39 -10.00 -1.38
C CYS A 78 -3.50 -10.67 -2.42
N ALA A 79 -2.41 -10.03 -2.84
CA ALA A 79 -1.47 -10.57 -3.82
C ALA A 79 -0.80 -11.86 -3.33
N GLY A 80 -0.37 -11.93 -2.07
CA GLY A 80 0.23 -13.14 -1.50
C GLY A 80 -0.75 -14.32 -1.42
N VAL A 81 -1.99 -14.08 -0.97
CA VAL A 81 -3.04 -15.12 -0.95
C VAL A 81 -3.35 -15.59 -2.37
N THR A 82 -3.51 -14.67 -3.33
CA THR A 82 -3.76 -15.03 -4.74
C THR A 82 -2.60 -15.84 -5.32
N LEU A 83 -1.35 -15.43 -5.10
CA LEU A 83 -0.16 -16.15 -5.56
C LEU A 83 -0.15 -17.58 -5.02
N LYS A 84 -0.37 -17.78 -3.72
CA LYS A 84 -0.39 -19.11 -3.10
C LYS A 84 -1.51 -19.98 -3.69
N ALA A 85 -2.69 -19.41 -3.91
CA ALA A 85 -3.82 -20.11 -4.53
C ALA A 85 -3.53 -20.53 -5.98
N VAL A 86 -2.95 -19.63 -6.79
CA VAL A 86 -2.57 -19.93 -8.18
C VAL A 86 -1.45 -20.97 -8.23
N ALA A 87 -0.40 -20.84 -7.40
CA ALA A 87 0.68 -21.80 -7.31
C ALA A 87 0.15 -23.20 -6.98
N THR A 88 -0.79 -23.29 -6.03
CA THR A 88 -1.47 -24.55 -5.67
C THR A 88 -2.24 -25.14 -6.85
N ALA A 89 -3.01 -24.32 -7.57
CA ALA A 89 -3.79 -24.75 -8.72
C ALA A 89 -2.92 -25.21 -9.90
N LEU A 90 -1.75 -24.59 -10.08
CA LEU A 90 -0.77 -24.96 -11.10
C LEU A 90 0.20 -26.05 -10.65
N GLN A 91 0.07 -26.56 -9.42
CA GLN A 91 0.98 -27.53 -8.81
C GLN A 91 2.45 -27.07 -8.81
N ILE A 92 2.66 -25.77 -8.63
CA ILE A 92 3.98 -25.17 -8.45
C ILE A 92 4.32 -25.16 -6.97
N GLU A 93 5.38 -25.87 -6.60
CA GLU A 93 5.86 -25.89 -5.22
C GLU A 93 6.60 -24.59 -4.89
N LEU A 94 6.15 -23.90 -3.85
CA LEU A 94 6.82 -22.74 -3.27
C LEU A 94 7.27 -23.11 -1.86
N ARG A 95 8.58 -23.26 -1.66
CA ARG A 95 9.18 -23.54 -0.35
C ARG A 95 9.08 -22.34 0.58
N HIS A 96 9.27 -21.14 0.02
CA HIS A 96 9.16 -19.88 0.71
C HIS A 96 8.78 -18.77 -0.28
N GLY A 97 8.16 -17.70 0.22
CA GLY A 97 7.83 -16.54 -0.60
C GLY A 97 7.64 -15.28 0.23
N VAL A 98 8.24 -14.17 -0.23
CA VAL A 98 8.05 -12.84 0.34
C VAL A 98 7.36 -11.96 -0.69
N VAL A 99 6.34 -11.22 -0.26
CA VAL A 99 5.64 -10.23 -1.08
C VAL A 99 5.90 -8.85 -0.50
N ARG A 100 6.35 -7.90 -1.33
CA ARG A 100 6.63 -6.52 -0.92
C ARG A 100 5.89 -5.54 -1.82
N ALA A 101 5.33 -4.50 -1.23
CA ALA A 101 4.80 -3.35 -1.96
C ALA A 101 5.49 -2.07 -1.49
N GLU A 102 5.86 -1.22 -2.44
CA GLU A 102 6.30 0.15 -2.20
C GLU A 102 5.40 1.11 -2.97
N GLY A 103 5.10 2.29 -2.40
CA GLY A 103 4.32 3.30 -3.10
C GLY A 103 4.75 4.71 -2.78
N ASP A 104 4.86 5.55 -3.82
CA ASP A 104 5.33 6.93 -3.68
C ASP A 104 4.19 7.94 -3.66
N LEU A 105 4.25 8.89 -2.74
CA LEU A 105 3.27 9.96 -2.53
C LEU A 105 3.95 11.32 -2.59
N ASP A 106 3.24 12.32 -3.11
CA ASP A 106 3.62 13.72 -3.02
C ASP A 106 2.68 14.44 -2.04
N PHE A 107 3.17 14.69 -0.81
CA PHE A 107 2.36 15.31 0.23
C PHE A 107 2.05 16.79 -0.03
N ARG A 108 2.66 17.43 -1.04
CA ARG A 108 2.30 18.80 -1.44
C ARG A 108 0.86 18.91 -1.90
N GLY A 109 0.35 17.90 -2.61
CA GLY A 109 -1.04 17.83 -3.04
C GLY A 109 -1.99 17.72 -1.84
N THR A 110 -1.75 16.74 -0.97
CA THR A 110 -2.56 16.49 0.24
C THR A 110 -2.64 17.70 1.17
N LEU A 111 -1.52 18.43 1.32
CA LEU A 111 -1.45 19.61 2.17
C LEU A 111 -1.89 20.91 1.49
N GLY A 112 -2.23 20.86 0.20
CA GLY A 112 -2.61 22.03 -0.61
C GLY A 112 -1.47 23.03 -0.79
N VAL A 113 -0.21 22.56 -0.76
CA VAL A 113 0.99 23.38 -1.00
C VAL A 113 1.15 23.68 -2.48
N ASP A 114 0.91 22.68 -3.33
CA ASP A 114 0.97 22.78 -4.79
C ASP A 114 -0.30 22.17 -5.37
N LYS A 115 -1.02 22.95 -6.19
CA LYS A 115 -2.26 22.50 -6.85
C LYS A 115 -1.99 21.58 -8.05
N GLY A 116 -0.77 21.60 -8.58
CA GLY A 116 -0.34 20.70 -9.66
C GLY A 116 0.17 19.35 -9.18
N ALA A 117 0.49 19.22 -7.88
CA ALA A 117 0.92 17.96 -7.29
C ALA A 117 -0.28 16.99 -7.17
N PRO A 118 -0.20 15.75 -7.71
CA PRO A 118 -1.29 14.80 -7.64
C PRO A 118 -1.53 14.35 -6.19
N VAL A 119 -2.79 14.13 -5.82
CA VAL A 119 -3.18 13.51 -4.56
C VAL A 119 -3.42 12.02 -4.79
N GLY A 120 -2.72 11.18 -4.03
CA GLY A 120 -2.72 9.73 -4.18
C GLY A 120 -1.35 9.20 -4.60
N PHE A 121 -1.23 7.87 -4.67
CA PHE A 121 0.02 7.21 -5.08
C PHE A 121 0.37 7.58 -6.53
N ARG A 122 1.61 8.02 -6.75
CA ARG A 122 2.16 8.28 -8.09
C ARG A 122 2.57 6.99 -8.79
N GLU A 123 3.11 6.06 -8.02
CA GLU A 123 3.53 4.74 -8.47
C GLU A 123 3.39 3.77 -7.29
N ILE A 124 3.01 2.53 -7.59
CA ILE A 124 3.06 1.40 -6.66
C ILE A 124 3.83 0.29 -7.35
N ARG A 125 4.80 -0.29 -6.65
CA ARG A 125 5.66 -1.37 -7.14
C ARG A 125 5.45 -2.59 -6.25
N LEU A 126 4.99 -3.68 -6.84
CA LEU A 126 4.76 -4.97 -6.16
C LEU A 126 5.84 -5.96 -6.60
N ALA A 127 6.51 -6.59 -5.66
CA ALA A 127 7.57 -7.56 -5.91
C ALA A 127 7.33 -8.86 -5.15
N PHE A 128 7.80 -9.97 -5.75
CA PHE A 128 7.72 -11.31 -5.20
C PHE A 128 9.11 -11.94 -5.19
N ASP A 129 9.62 -12.30 -4.01
CA ASP A 129 10.81 -13.12 -3.89
C ASP A 129 10.36 -14.55 -3.61
N LEU A 130 10.62 -15.48 -4.52
CA LEU A 130 10.11 -16.85 -4.45
C LEU A 130 11.27 -17.85 -4.36
N ASP A 131 11.16 -18.82 -3.45
CA ASP A 131 12.00 -20.01 -3.41
C ASP A 131 11.24 -21.20 -4.01
N THR A 132 11.63 -21.60 -5.21
CA THR A 132 10.99 -22.65 -6.01
C THR A 132 11.95 -23.22 -7.06
N ASP A 133 11.72 -24.46 -7.47
CA ASP A 133 12.44 -25.10 -8.59
C ASP A 133 11.66 -25.01 -9.91
N ALA A 134 10.55 -24.27 -9.94
CA ALA A 134 9.75 -24.08 -11.15
C ALA A 134 10.53 -23.35 -12.24
N HIS A 135 10.32 -23.75 -13.50
CA HIS A 135 10.94 -23.10 -14.64
C HIS A 135 10.43 -21.67 -14.85
N GLU A 136 11.23 -20.83 -15.53
CA GLU A 136 10.89 -19.42 -15.76
C GLU A 136 9.50 -19.22 -16.39
N ASP A 137 9.10 -20.06 -17.34
CA ASP A 137 7.78 -20.00 -17.96
C ASP A 137 6.64 -20.27 -16.97
N GLN A 138 6.85 -21.18 -16.02
CA GLN A 138 5.88 -21.48 -14.97
C GLN A 138 5.77 -20.34 -13.97
N VAL A 139 6.90 -19.72 -13.61
CA VAL A 139 6.94 -18.53 -12.74
C VAL A 139 6.26 -17.35 -13.44
N ALA A 140 6.53 -17.13 -14.72
CA ALA A 140 5.88 -16.09 -15.51
C ALA A 140 4.36 -16.30 -15.58
N GLN A 141 3.90 -17.54 -15.79
CA GLN A 141 2.48 -17.87 -15.76
C GLN A 141 1.86 -17.65 -14.37
N LEU A 142 2.56 -18.03 -13.30
CA LEU A 142 2.15 -17.82 -11.91
C LEU A 142 1.94 -16.33 -11.61
N ILE A 143 2.92 -15.48 -11.95
CA ILE A 143 2.84 -14.03 -11.73
C ILE A 143 1.72 -13.42 -12.58
N LYS A 144 1.60 -13.78 -13.86
CA LYS A 144 0.55 -13.30 -14.76
C LYS A 144 -0.86 -13.59 -14.22
N LEU A 145 -1.08 -14.80 -13.71
CA LEU A 145 -2.38 -15.18 -13.14
C LEU A 145 -2.62 -14.52 -11.78
N THR A 146 -1.56 -14.32 -10.99
CA THR A 146 -1.63 -13.60 -9.72
C THR A 146 -2.05 -12.16 -9.93
N GLU A 147 -1.41 -11.46 -10.86
CA GLU A 147 -1.78 -10.09 -11.24
C GLU A 147 -3.24 -10.02 -11.71
N ARG A 148 -3.64 -10.95 -12.58
CA ARG A 148 -5.00 -11.01 -13.14
C ARG A 148 -6.08 -11.23 -12.08
N TYR A 149 -5.82 -12.06 -11.07
CA TYR A 149 -6.83 -12.48 -10.10
C TYR A 149 -6.73 -11.75 -8.75
N CYS A 150 -5.68 -10.97 -8.52
CA CYS A 150 -5.56 -10.16 -7.30
C CYS A 150 -6.58 -9.02 -7.34
N VAL A 151 -7.63 -9.12 -6.52
CA VAL A 151 -8.73 -8.15 -6.47
C VAL A 151 -8.23 -6.74 -6.16
N ILE A 152 -7.30 -6.59 -5.21
CA ILE A 152 -6.78 -5.27 -4.82
C ILE A 152 -5.91 -4.68 -5.93
N PHE A 153 -5.01 -5.47 -6.54
CA PHE A 153 -4.22 -5.01 -7.68
C PHE A 153 -5.12 -4.53 -8.82
N GLN A 154 -6.14 -5.33 -9.17
CA GLN A 154 -7.08 -4.97 -10.24
C GLN A 154 -7.94 -3.73 -9.88
N THR A 155 -8.31 -3.55 -8.62
CA THR A 155 -9.04 -2.34 -8.15
C THR A 155 -8.18 -1.08 -8.26
N LEU A 156 -6.86 -1.19 -8.04
CA LEU A 156 -5.91 -0.09 -8.21
C LEU A 156 -5.62 0.20 -9.69
N ASN A 157 -5.50 -0.85 -10.51
CA ASN A 157 -5.20 -0.73 -11.93
C ASN A 157 -6.42 -0.27 -12.76
N HIS A 158 -7.63 -0.65 -12.32
CA HIS A 158 -8.90 -0.28 -12.96
C HIS A 158 -9.77 0.47 -11.97
N ARG A 159 -9.84 1.80 -12.13
CA ARG A 159 -10.65 2.67 -11.27
C ARG A 159 -12.13 2.20 -11.26
N PRO A 160 -12.68 1.76 -10.12
CA PRO A 160 -14.11 1.51 -10.00
C PRO A 160 -14.88 2.83 -10.01
N GLU A 161 -16.19 2.78 -10.22
CA GLU A 161 -17.03 3.94 -9.97
C GLU A 161 -16.99 4.32 -8.48
N LEU A 162 -16.72 5.59 -8.19
CA LEU A 162 -16.61 6.11 -6.83
C LEU A 162 -17.70 7.17 -6.61
N THR A 163 -18.54 6.94 -5.60
CA THR A 163 -19.60 7.86 -5.20
C THR A 163 -19.33 8.38 -3.79
N VAL A 164 -19.53 9.69 -3.59
CA VAL A 164 -19.39 10.34 -2.28
C VAL A 164 -20.76 10.89 -1.87
N ALA A 165 -21.22 10.53 -0.68
CA ALA A 165 -22.47 11.00 -0.12
C ALA A 165 -22.25 11.54 1.30
N VAL A 166 -23.07 12.52 1.69
CA VAL A 166 -23.11 13.06 3.05
C VAL A 166 -24.51 12.85 3.60
N ASN A 167 -24.62 11.98 4.60
CA ASN A 167 -25.87 11.77 5.32
C ASN A 167 -25.83 12.60 6.60
N ARG A 168 -26.75 13.57 6.74
CA ARG A 168 -26.90 14.39 7.94
C ARG A 168 -28.20 13.98 8.64
N GLY A 169 -28.09 13.67 9.93
CA GLY A 169 -29.23 13.53 10.83
C GLY A 169 -29.76 14.88 11.28
#